data_AF-A0A5B6WV95-F1
#
_entry.id   AF-A0A5B6WV95-F1
#
_cell.length_a   1.000
_cell.length_b   1.000
_cell.length_c   1.000
_cell.angle_alpha   90.00
_cell.angle_beta   90.00
_cell.angle_gamma   90.00
#
_symmetry.space_group_name_H-M   'P 1'
#
loop_
_entity.id
_entity.type
_entity.pdbx_description
1 polymer ?
#
loop_
_entity_poly.entity_id
_entity_poly.type
_entity_poly.pdbx_seq_one_letter_code
_entity_poly.pdbx_strand_id
1 'polypeptide(L)'
;MPPLKASVNLRNMSQFRPISLYNVLYKIISKMMVNRFQRVVDICIDEAQSAFVLGRFISNNIFIAYEILHSFKKRRVGKMSCFALKLDMSKVYDESSGVF
;
A
#
# COMPACT_ATOMS: atom_id res chain seq x y z
N MET A 1 -4.91 10.54 33.87
CA MET A 1 -3.87 10.73 32.83
C MET A 1 -2.63 9.93 33.24
N PRO A 2 -2.34 8.78 32.61
CA PRO A 2 -1.05 8.12 32.79
C PRO A 2 0.04 8.84 31.96
N PRO A 3 1.29 8.87 32.44
CA PRO A 3 2.36 9.66 31.83
C PRO A 3 2.92 9.03 30.55
N LEU A 4 3.33 9.90 29.63
CA LEU A 4 4.09 9.61 28.42
C LEU A 4 5.38 8.86 28.76
N LYS A 5 5.41 7.54 28.53
CA LYS A 5 6.64 6.75 28.56
C LYS A 5 6.96 6.28 27.16
N ALA A 6 7.84 7.01 26.49
CA ALA A 6 8.62 6.48 25.37
C ALA A 6 9.94 7.22 25.29
N SER A 7 10.85 6.89 26.22
CA SER A 7 12.29 6.96 25.92
C SER A 7 12.52 5.96 24.79
N VAL A 8 12.56 6.45 23.55
CA VAL A 8 12.89 5.65 22.37
C VAL A 8 14.35 5.24 22.52
N ASN A 9 14.57 4.07 23.14
CA ASN A 9 15.88 3.43 23.13
C ASN A 9 16.15 2.94 21.70
N LEU A 10 16.90 3.74 20.93
CA LEU A 10 17.44 3.43 19.60
C LEU A 10 18.50 2.29 19.63
N ARG A 11 18.35 1.30 20.51
CA ARG A 11 19.30 0.19 20.69
C ARG A 11 18.91 -1.07 19.93
N ASN A 12 17.69 -1.13 19.41
CA ASN A 12 17.20 -2.26 18.64
C ASN A 12 17.35 -1.98 17.14
N MET A 13 18.38 -2.55 16.51
CA MET A 13 18.58 -2.48 15.05
C MET A 13 17.38 -3.04 14.25
N SER A 14 16.48 -3.78 14.90
CA SER A 14 15.26 -4.34 14.32
C SER A 14 14.17 -3.31 13.96
N GLN A 15 14.30 -2.04 14.37
CA GLN A 15 13.38 -0.96 14.00
C GLN A 15 13.84 -0.16 12.77
N PHE A 16 15.07 -0.38 12.31
CA PHE A 16 15.56 0.25 11.08
C PHE A 16 15.15 -0.59 9.88
N ARG A 17 14.62 0.06 8.84
CA ARG A 17 14.41 -0.55 7.53
C ARG A 17 15.72 -0.42 6.76
N PRO A 18 16.56 -1.47 6.63
CA PRO A 18 17.82 -1.35 5.90
C PRO A 18 17.50 -1.04 4.43
N ILE A 19 18.01 0.08 3.93
CA ILE A 19 17.93 0.42 2.52
C ILE A 19 19.19 -0.16 1.88
N SER A 20 19.05 -1.33 1.25
CA SER A 20 20.15 -1.96 0.51
C SER A 20 20.57 -1.07 -0.68
N LEU A 21 21.76 -0.48 -0.62
CA LEU A 21 22.30 0.35 -1.69
C LEU A 21 22.95 -0.55 -2.76
N TYR A 22 22.15 -1.17 -3.62
CA TYR A 22 22.64 -1.92 -4.79
C TYR A 22 23.40 -1.00 -5.76
N ASN A 23 24.40 -1.56 -6.46
CA ASN A 23 25.15 -0.88 -7.53
C ASN A 23 24.21 -0.25 -8.56
N VAL A 24 24.56 0.96 -9.04
CA VAL A 24 23.78 1.78 -9.99
C VAL A 24 23.27 0.97 -11.19
N LEU A 25 24.05 0.00 -11.67
CA LEU A 25 23.68 -0.91 -12.76
C LEU A 25 22.36 -1.67 -12.50
N TYR A 26 22.18 -2.19 -11.28
CA TYR A 26 20.96 -2.91 -10.91
C TYR A 26 19.73 -1.98 -10.94
N LYS A 27 19.89 -0.72 -10.51
CA LYS A 27 18.81 0.28 -10.59
C LYS A 27 18.42 0.58 -12.03
N ILE A 28 19.40 0.65 -12.95
CA ILE A 28 19.15 0.89 -14.37
C ILE A 28 18.36 -0.28 -14.97
N ILE A 29 18.81 -1.51 -14.77
CA ILE A 29 18.13 -2.71 -15.29
C ILE A 29 16.71 -2.82 -14.72
N SER A 30 16.56 -2.64 -13.41
CA SER A 30 15.25 -2.65 -12.74
C SER A 30 14.31 -1.58 -13.32
N LYS A 31 14.80 -0.35 -13.53
CA LYS A 31 14.01 0.74 -14.15
C LYS A 31 13.58 0.39 -15.58
N MET A 32 14.46 -0.22 -16.38
CA MET A 32 14.12 -0.67 -17.73
C MET A 32 13.03 -1.75 -17.72
N MET A 33 13.09 -2.70 -16.78
CA MET A 33 12.06 -3.72 -16.63
C MET A 33 10.72 -3.10 -16.23
N VAL A 34 10.70 -2.23 -15.23
CA VAL A 34 9.48 -1.55 -14.78
C VAL A 34 8.83 -0.79 -15.93
N ASN A 35 9.58 -0.04 -16.73
CA ASN A 35 9.04 0.69 -17.88
C ASN A 35 8.39 -0.23 -18.93
N ARG A 36 8.90 -1.46 -19.11
CA ARG A 36 8.28 -2.45 -20.00
C ARG A 36 7.03 -3.06 -19.39
N PHE A 37 7.09 -3.45 -18.12
CA PHE A 37 5.97 -4.08 -17.41
C PHE A 37 4.82 -3.13 -17.16
N GLN A 38 5.08 -1.84 -17.05
CA GLN A 38 4.07 -0.83 -16.75
C GLN A 38 2.84 -0.95 -17.66
N ARG A 39 3.03 -1.13 -18.98
CA ARG A 39 1.92 -1.27 -19.93
C ARG A 39 1.04 -2.51 -19.69
N VAL A 40 1.64 -3.58 -19.19
CA VAL A 40 0.94 -4.84 -18.89
C VAL A 40 0.27 -4.75 -17.53
N VAL A 41 0.92 -4.12 -16.57
CA VAL A 41 0.39 -3.90 -15.23
C VAL A 41 -0.88 -3.03 -15.29
N ASP A 42 -0.88 -1.99 -16.13
CA ASP A 42 -2.03 -1.09 -16.28
C ASP A 42 -3.29 -1.80 -16.81
N ILE A 43 -3.16 -2.88 -17.59
CA ILE A 43 -4.30 -3.68 -18.09
C ILE A 43 -4.71 -4.83 -17.15
N CYS A 44 -3.80 -5.27 -16.27
CA CYS A 44 -4.07 -6.37 -15.33
C CYS A 44 -4.63 -5.90 -13.99
N ILE A 45 -4.45 -4.62 -13.65
CA ILE A 45 -4.82 -4.05 -12.35
C ILE A 45 -6.19 -3.36 -12.42
N ASP A 46 -7.01 -3.61 -11.39
CA ASP A 46 -8.32 -2.98 -11.21
C ASP A 46 -8.22 -1.46 -11.09
N GLU A 47 -9.25 -0.74 -11.54
CA GLU A 47 -9.28 0.73 -11.50
C GLU A 47 -9.23 1.28 -10.07
N ALA A 48 -9.73 0.53 -9.08
CA ALA A 48 -9.67 0.91 -7.67
C ALA A 48 -8.26 0.81 -7.06
N GLN A 49 -7.30 0.15 -7.71
CA GLN A 49 -5.92 0.06 -7.25
C GLN A 49 -5.10 1.24 -7.77
N SER A 50 -5.02 2.30 -6.96
CA SER A 50 -4.25 3.52 -7.33
C SER A 50 -2.81 3.54 -6.81
N ALA A 51 -2.42 2.62 -5.93
CA ALA A 51 -1.05 2.59 -5.39
C ALA A 51 -0.07 1.94 -6.36
N PHE A 52 1.14 2.51 -6.49
CA PHE A 52 2.24 2.00 -7.32
C PHE A 52 1.96 1.90 -8.83
N VAL A 53 0.93 2.58 -9.32
CA VAL A 53 0.60 2.69 -10.76
C VAL A 53 0.96 4.08 -11.25
N LEU A 54 1.68 4.18 -12.38
CA LEU A 54 2.08 5.48 -12.92
C LEU A 54 0.83 6.25 -13.39
N GLY A 55 0.73 7.53 -13.05
CA GLY A 55 -0.39 8.38 -13.47
C GLY A 55 -1.66 8.24 -12.63
N ARG A 56 -1.70 7.31 -11.67
CA ARG A 56 -2.76 7.23 -10.65
C ARG A 56 -2.30 7.95 -9.38
N PHE A 57 -3.15 8.82 -8.85
CA PHE A 57 -2.86 9.62 -7.66
C PHE A 57 -3.56 9.06 -6.43
N ILE A 58 -2.97 9.30 -5.25
CA ILE A 58 -3.57 8.89 -3.96
C ILE A 58 -4.95 9.52 -3.75
N SER A 59 -5.21 10.69 -4.34
CA SER A 59 -6.51 11.36 -4.33
C SER A 59 -7.62 10.53 -4.96
N ASN A 60 -7.31 9.68 -5.94
CA ASN A 60 -8.29 8.80 -6.58
C ASN A 60 -8.86 7.80 -5.57
N ASN A 61 -8.01 7.23 -4.71
CA ASN A 61 -8.45 6.36 -3.61
C ASN A 61 -9.30 7.12 -2.58
N ILE A 62 -9.00 8.38 -2.29
CA ILE A 62 -9.78 9.21 -1.37
C ILE A 62 -11.19 9.45 -1.95
N PHE A 63 -11.28 9.73 -3.25
CA PHE A 63 -12.55 9.94 -3.92
C PHE A 63 -13.42 8.68 -3.88
N ILE A 64 -12.84 7.52 -4.22
CA ILE A 64 -13.53 6.23 -4.14
C ILE A 64 -14.01 5.95 -2.70
N ALA A 65 -13.17 6.19 -1.69
CA ALA A 65 -13.55 6.02 -0.30
C ALA A 65 -14.70 6.95 0.12
N TYR A 66 -14.70 8.19 -0.38
CA TYR A 66 -15.78 9.15 -0.13
C TYR A 66 -17.09 8.71 -0.78
N GLU A 67 -17.05 8.17 -2.00
CA GLU A 67 -18.21 7.63 -2.69
C GLU A 67 -18.81 6.41 -1.98
N ILE A 68 -17.96 5.51 -1.49
CA ILE A 68 -18.38 4.37 -0.66
C ILE A 68 -19.05 4.85 0.63
N LEU A 69 -18.44 5.82 1.33
CA LEU A 69 -18.99 6.38 2.56
C LEU A 69 -20.32 7.11 2.33
N HIS A 70 -20.41 7.87 1.23
CA HIS A 70 -21.64 8.55 0.83
C HIS A 70 -22.75 7.53 0.52
N SER A 71 -22.41 6.47 -0.21
CA SER A 71 -23.32 5.35 -0.50
C SER A 71 -23.80 4.67 0.78
N PHE A 72 -22.93 4.48 1.77
CA PHE A 72 -23.30 3.93 3.08
C PHE A 72 -24.26 4.87 3.83
N LYS A 73 -24.03 6.18 3.79
CA LYS A 73 -24.90 7.17 4.41
C LYS A 73 -26.30 7.18 3.77
N LYS A 74 -26.38 7.05 2.44
CA LYS A 74 -27.66 6.97 1.70
C LYS A 74 -28.39 5.67 1.97
N ARG A 75 -27.68 4.54 2.06
CA ARG A 75 -28.26 3.21 2.32
C ARG A 75 -28.68 3.00 3.78
N ARG A 76 -28.14 3.75 4.74
CA ARG A 76 -28.59 3.77 6.14
C ARG A 76 -30.05 4.21 6.32
N VAL A 77 -30.64 4.87 5.32
CA VAL A 77 -32.07 5.23 5.31
C VAL A 77 -32.97 4.03 4.96
N GLY A 78 -32.40 2.95 4.40
CA GLY A 78 -33.06 1.65 4.22
C GLY A 78 -32.53 0.61 5.22
N LYS A 79 -33.31 -0.45 5.49
CA LYS A 79 -33.03 -1.53 6.47
C LYS A 79 -31.80 -2.42 6.18
N MET A 80 -30.76 -1.92 5.51
CA MET A 80 -29.63 -2.71 5.02
C MET A 80 -28.33 -2.26 5.70
N SER A 81 -27.72 -3.15 6.48
CA SER A 81 -26.45 -2.88 7.17
C SER A 81 -25.30 -2.88 6.16
N CYS A 82 -24.45 -1.85 6.22
CA CYS A 82 -23.20 -1.76 5.45
C CYS A 82 -22.02 -1.92 6.40
N PHE A 83 -20.97 -2.64 5.98
CA PHE A 83 -19.73 -2.83 6.75
C PHE A 83 -18.52 -2.50 5.87
N ALA A 84 -17.46 -1.94 6.47
CA ALA A 84 -16.19 -1.67 5.82
C ALA A 84 -15.11 -2.57 6.42
N LEU A 85 -14.43 -3.34 5.57
CA LEU A 85 -13.32 -4.20 5.97
C LEU A 85 -12.00 -3.55 5.56
N LYS A 86 -11.15 -3.23 6.54
CA LYS A 86 -9.78 -2.78 6.29
C LYS A 86 -8.85 -3.99 6.35
N LEU A 87 -8.24 -4.32 5.22
CA LEU A 87 -7.21 -5.35 5.13
C LEU A 87 -5.85 -4.66 5.04
N ASP A 88 -4.89 -5.06 5.88
CA ASP A 88 -3.50 -4.58 5.86
C ASP A 88 -2.59 -5.81 5.80
N MET A 89 -1.71 -5.90 4.80
CA MET A 89 -0.76 -7.01 4.69
C MET A 89 0.54 -6.65 5.39
N SER A 90 0.93 -7.42 6.41
CA SER A 90 2.26 -7.31 7.01
C SER A 90 3.34 -7.74 6.02
N LYS A 91 4.36 -6.89 5.83
CA LYS A 91 5.67 -7.26 5.25
C LYS A 91 5.61 -8.05 3.92
N VAL A 92 4.87 -7.53 2.94
CA VAL A 92 4.72 -8.10 1.59
C VAL A 92 6.05 -8.34 0.83
N TYR A 93 7.15 -7.75 1.29
CA TYR A 93 8.48 -7.87 0.67
C TYR A 93 9.50 -8.66 1.50
N ASP A 94 9.19 -9.01 2.77
CA ASP A 94 10.13 -9.74 3.63
C ASP A 94 9.81 -11.25 3.66
N GLU A 95 8.58 -11.65 3.32
CA GLU A 95 8.15 -13.05 3.27
C GLU A 95 8.31 -13.63 1.85
N SER A 96 9.55 -13.75 1.37
CA SER A 96 9.85 -14.77 0.37
C SER A 96 9.95 -16.11 1.10
N SER A 97 8.84 -16.81 1.28
CA SER A 97 8.89 -18.25 1.60
C SER A 97 9.56 -18.95 0.42
N GLY A 98 10.89 -19.08 0.50
CA GLY A 98 11.65 -19.96 -0.34
C GLY A 98 11.15 -21.38 -0.09
N VAL A 99 10.35 -21.89 -1.03
CA VAL A 99 10.07 -23.32 -1.11
C VAL A 99 11.36 -23.96 -1.61
N PHE A 100 12.20 -24.37 -0.66
CA PHE A 100 13.15 -25.48 -0.74
C PHE A 100 13.14 -26.21 0.59
#